data_AF-A0A6L8I732-F1
#
_entry.id   AF-A0A6L8I732-F1
#
_cell.length_a   1.000
_cell.length_b   1.000
_cell.length_c   1.000
_cell.angle_alpha   90.00
_cell.angle_beta   90.00
_cell.angle_gamma   90.00
#
_symmetry.space_group_name_H-M   'P 1'
#
loop_
_entity.id
_entity.type
_entity.pdbx_description
1 polymer ?
#
loop_
_entity_poly.entity_id
_entity_poly.type
_entity_poly.pdbx_seq_one_letter_code
_entity_poly.pdbx_strand_id
1 'polypeptide(L)'
;MKDEAPGANDRDENDGEDTIRIELPREACETLSEMCALLAHLIADSDCGCEACDQRFTQAEAWEDAFRALAESGPGGTHELVVGQEGYVH
;
A
#
# COMPACT_ATOMS: atom_id res chain seq x y z
N MET A 1 30.39 30.75 -26.58
CA MET A 1 30.50 30.52 -25.12
C MET A 1 29.11 30.72 -24.57
N LYS A 2 28.57 29.63 -24.00
CA LYS A 2 27.37 29.43 -23.15
C LYS A 2 26.27 30.51 -23.14
N ASP A 3 25.15 30.17 -23.76
CA ASP A 3 23.82 30.68 -23.40
C ASP A 3 23.37 29.97 -22.12
N GLU A 4 23.18 30.76 -21.05
CA GLU A 4 22.67 30.30 -19.77
C GLU A 4 21.14 30.53 -19.77
N ALA A 5 20.36 29.44 -19.83
CA ALA A 5 18.92 29.51 -19.67
C ALA A 5 18.58 29.48 -18.16
N PRO A 6 17.84 30.47 -17.63
CA PRO A 6 17.34 30.44 -16.26
C PRO A 6 16.08 29.60 -16.24
N GLY A 7 16.24 28.29 -16.14
CA GLY A 7 15.18 27.39 -15.73
C GLY A 7 15.28 27.22 -14.23
N ALA A 8 14.44 27.95 -13.49
CA ALA A 8 14.14 27.66 -12.11
C ALA A 8 13.71 26.18 -12.04
N ASN A 9 14.62 25.31 -11.63
CA ASN A 9 14.22 24.07 -11.01
C ASN A 9 13.87 24.51 -9.58
N ASP A 10 12.59 24.83 -9.39
CA ASP A 10 11.94 24.69 -8.10
C ASP A 10 12.24 23.27 -7.64
N ARG A 11 13.36 23.12 -6.94
CA ARG A 11 13.56 21.98 -6.06
C ARG A 11 12.57 22.22 -4.96
N ASP A 12 11.34 21.75 -5.20
CA ASP A 12 10.38 21.48 -4.16
C ASP A 12 11.16 20.73 -3.09
N GLU A 13 11.28 21.37 -1.94
CA GLU A 13 11.84 20.80 -0.72
C GLU A 13 10.94 19.62 -0.36
N ASN A 14 11.24 18.44 -0.89
CA ASN A 14 10.49 17.23 -0.55
C ASN A 14 10.96 16.74 0.82
N ASP A 15 10.46 17.41 1.86
CA ASP A 15 10.54 17.00 3.26
C ASP A 15 9.51 15.89 3.62
N GLY A 16 8.89 15.23 2.65
CA GLY A 16 7.79 14.28 2.85
C GLY A 16 7.98 12.92 2.18
N GLU A 17 7.96 11.87 3.00
CA GLU A 17 7.40 10.53 2.76
C GLU A 17 7.36 10.03 1.31
N ASP A 18 8.21 9.04 0.98
CA ASP A 18 8.15 8.34 -0.31
C ASP A 18 6.80 7.62 -0.46
N THR A 19 5.89 8.26 -1.22
CA THR A 19 4.56 7.74 -1.50
C THR A 19 4.55 7.09 -2.87
N ILE A 20 4.15 5.82 -2.95
CA ILE A 20 4.08 5.08 -4.21
C ILE A 20 2.61 4.91 -4.61
N ARG A 21 2.30 5.34 -5.83
CA ARG A 21 1.00 5.11 -6.48
C ARG A 21 1.09 3.84 -7.33
N ILE A 22 0.20 2.89 -7.07
CA ILE A 22 0.13 1.62 -7.81
C ILE A 22 -1.25 1.48 -8.44
N GLU A 23 -1.28 1.11 -9.72
CA GLU A 23 -2.49 0.76 -10.44
C GLU A 23 -2.65 -0.76 -10.50
N LEU A 24 -3.73 -1.28 -9.93
CA LEU A 24 -3.99 -2.72 -9.85
C LEU A 24 -5.33 -3.08 -10.48
N PRO A 25 -5.41 -4.13 -11.32
CA PRO A 25 -6.68 -4.64 -11.80
C PRO A 25 -7.46 -5.30 -10.66
N ARG A 26 -8.79 -5.32 -10.75
CA ARG A 26 -9.67 -5.95 -9.75
C ARG A 26 -9.23 -7.35 -9.37
N GLU A 27 -8.89 -8.22 -10.33
CA GLU A 27 -8.51 -9.61 -10.05
C GLU A 27 -7.24 -9.70 -9.19
N ALA A 28 -6.33 -8.73 -9.34
CA ALA A 28 -5.16 -8.62 -8.48
C ALA A 28 -5.56 -8.17 -7.07
N CYS A 29 -6.48 -7.22 -6.91
CA CYS A 29 -7.02 -6.82 -5.61
C CYS A 29 -7.72 -8.00 -4.90
N GLU A 30 -8.53 -8.79 -5.62
CA GLU A 30 -9.16 -10.01 -5.06
C GLU A 30 -8.10 -11.00 -4.56
N THR A 31 -7.10 -11.30 -5.39
CA THR A 31 -6.02 -12.22 -5.02
C THR A 31 -5.21 -11.70 -3.82
N LEU A 32 -4.90 -10.41 -3.80
CA LEU A 32 -4.12 -9.80 -2.73
C LEU A 32 -4.90 -9.76 -1.41
N SER A 33 -6.21 -9.49 -1.45
CA SER A 33 -7.09 -9.60 -0.27
C SER A 33 -7.06 -11.02 0.30
N GLU A 34 -7.23 -12.05 -0.54
CA GLU A 34 -7.18 -13.45 -0.10
C GLU A 34 -5.81 -13.83 0.51
N MET A 35 -4.72 -13.36 -0.08
CA MET A 35 -3.36 -13.58 0.44
C MET A 35 -3.15 -12.89 1.79
N CYS A 36 -3.65 -11.67 1.96
CA CYS A 36 -3.57 -10.93 3.22
C CYS A 36 -4.40 -11.59 4.33
N ALA A 37 -5.60 -12.10 4.00
CA ALA A 37 -6.41 -12.89 4.92
C ALA A 37 -5.68 -14.17 5.38
N LEU A 38 -5.07 -14.90 4.44
CA LEU A 38 -4.26 -16.08 4.76
C LEU A 38 -3.05 -15.72 5.65
N LEU A 39 -2.39 -14.61 5.37
CA LEU A 39 -1.27 -14.12 6.18
C LEU A 39 -1.73 -13.79 7.61
N ALA A 40 -2.85 -13.10 7.79
CA ALA A 40 -3.43 -12.81 9.10
C ALA A 40 -3.71 -14.10 9.89
N HIS A 41 -4.29 -15.11 9.23
CA HIS A 41 -4.51 -16.43 9.84
C HIS A 41 -3.20 -17.10 10.28
N LEU A 42 -2.17 -17.10 9.43
CA LEU A 42 -0.87 -17.68 9.77
C LEU A 42 -0.18 -16.96 10.94
N ILE A 43 -0.32 -15.64 11.01
CA ILE A 43 0.20 -14.84 12.13
C ILE A 43 -0.55 -15.18 13.41
N ALA A 44 -1.88 -15.23 13.37
CA ALA A 44 -2.71 -15.58 14.53
C ALA A 44 -2.42 -16.99 15.06
N ASP A 45 -2.24 -17.97 14.16
CA ASP A 45 -1.88 -19.35 14.54
C ASP A 45 -0.47 -19.45 15.16
N SER A 46 0.41 -18.52 14.80
CA SER A 46 1.81 -18.47 15.25
C SER A 46 2.05 -17.41 16.33
N ASP A 47 0.99 -16.81 16.86
CA ASP A 47 1.09 -15.66 17.75
C ASP A 47 1.70 -16.07 19.10
N CYS A 48 2.72 -15.33 19.52
CA CYS A 48 3.38 -15.48 20.81
C CYS A 48 2.99 -14.39 21.82
N GLY A 49 2.01 -13.53 21.47
CA GLY A 49 1.48 -12.45 22.30
C GLY A 49 2.45 -11.27 22.44
N CYS A 50 3.35 -11.09 21.47
CA CYS A 50 4.28 -9.97 21.46
C CYS A 50 3.75 -8.83 20.58
N GLU A 51 4.14 -7.60 20.91
CA GLU A 51 3.72 -6.40 20.19
C GLU A 51 4.02 -6.46 18.68
N ALA A 52 5.12 -7.12 18.29
CA ALA A 52 5.45 -7.28 16.88
C ALA A 52 4.51 -8.25 16.13
N CYS A 53 3.97 -9.27 16.80
CA CYS A 53 2.96 -10.14 16.21
C CYS A 53 1.62 -9.40 16.08
N ASP A 54 1.23 -8.65 17.11
CA ASP A 54 0.02 -7.80 17.08
C ASP A 54 0.08 -6.77 15.95
N GLN A 55 1.21 -6.07 15.79
CA GLN A 55 1.40 -5.09 14.71
C GLN A 55 1.31 -5.75 13.33
N ARG A 56 1.93 -6.92 13.13
CA ARG A 56 1.88 -7.64 11.85
C ARG A 56 0.49 -8.17 11.53
N PHE A 57 -0.23 -8.65 12.53
CA PHE A 57 -1.61 -9.09 12.39
C PHE A 57 -2.51 -7.93 11.97
N THR A 58 -2.45 -6.82 12.70
CA THR A 58 -3.20 -5.59 12.40
C THR A 58 -2.88 -5.06 11.01
N GLN A 59 -1.60 -5.10 10.60
CA GLN A 59 -1.20 -4.71 9.26
C GLN A 59 -1.79 -5.64 8.20
N ALA A 60 -1.73 -6.97 8.38
CA ALA A 60 -2.29 -7.92 7.45
C ALA A 60 -3.81 -7.74 7.27
N GLU A 61 -4.54 -7.48 8.36
CA GLU A 61 -5.98 -7.15 8.31
C GLU A 61 -6.24 -5.83 7.56
N ALA A 62 -5.47 -4.78 7.83
CA ALA A 62 -5.64 -3.51 7.14
C ALA A 62 -5.43 -3.61 5.62
N TRP A 63 -4.45 -4.42 5.19
CA TRP A 63 -4.22 -4.71 3.78
C TRP A 63 -5.33 -5.54 3.15
N GLU A 64 -5.85 -6.54 3.88
CA GLU A 64 -7.00 -7.35 3.45
C GLU A 64 -8.22 -6.48 3.18
N ASP A 65 -8.54 -5.60 4.14
CA ASP A 65 -9.65 -4.65 4.05
C ASP A 65 -9.51 -3.69 2.87
N ALA A 66 -8.32 -3.11 2.68
CA ALA A 66 -8.07 -2.16 1.60
C ALA A 66 -8.26 -2.82 0.22
N PHE A 67 -7.68 -4.00 0.02
CA PHE A 67 -7.80 -4.71 -1.25
C PHE A 67 -9.22 -5.23 -1.50
N ARG A 68 -9.91 -5.69 -0.46
CA ARG A 68 -11.31 -6.10 -0.54
C ARG A 68 -12.20 -4.93 -0.97
N ALA A 69 -12.07 -3.78 -0.30
CA ALA A 69 -12.84 -2.59 -0.62
C ALA A 69 -12.61 -2.11 -2.06
N LEU A 70 -11.36 -2.18 -2.55
CA LEU A 70 -11.02 -1.87 -3.93
C LEU A 70 -11.72 -2.86 -4.89
N ALA A 71 -11.60 -4.17 -4.65
CA ALA A 71 -12.23 -5.18 -5.49
C ALA A 71 -13.76 -5.06 -5.56
N GLU A 72 -14.41 -4.64 -4.48
CA GLU A 72 -15.86 -4.44 -4.40
C GLU A 72 -16.34 -3.15 -5.07
N SER A 73 -15.46 -2.16 -5.25
CA SER A 73 -15.83 -0.81 -5.71
C SER A 73 -16.32 -0.74 -7.18
N GLY A 74 -16.04 -1.76 -8.02
CA GLY A 74 -16.63 -1.83 -9.35
C GLY A 74 -16.14 -2.98 -10.23
N PRO A 75 -16.97 -3.48 -11.18
CA PRO A 75 -16.55 -4.53 -12.10
C PRO A 75 -15.55 -4.04 -13.16
N GLY A 76 -14.43 -4.76 -13.32
CA GLY A 76 -13.47 -4.58 -14.42
C GLY A 76 -12.62 -3.31 -14.35
N GLY A 77 -12.46 -2.72 -13.15
CA GLY A 77 -11.69 -1.50 -12.94
C GLY A 77 -10.23 -1.73 -12.60
N THR A 78 -9.41 -0.71 -12.86
CA THR A 78 -8.09 -0.53 -12.26
C THR A 78 -8.24 0.40 -11.07
N HIS A 79 -7.66 0.03 -9.94
CA HIS A 79 -7.73 0.78 -8.69
C HIS A 79 -6.40 1.46 -8.40
N GLU A 80 -6.46 2.69 -7.88
CA GLU A 80 -5.31 3.38 -7.33
C GLU A 80 -5.10 2.95 -5.88
N LEU A 81 -3.87 2.62 -5.54
CA LEU A 81 -3.42 2.36 -4.18
C LEU A 81 -2.26 3.30 -3.83
N VAL A 82 -2.32 3.89 -2.63
CA VAL A 82 -1.26 4.74 -2.10
C VAL A 82 -0.55 4.00 -0.95
N VAL A 83 0.75 3.74 -1.11
CA VAL A 83 1.57 3.01 -0.12
C VAL A 83 2.63 3.94 0.48
N GLY A 84 2.64 4.05 1.81
CA GLY A 84 3.65 4.79 2.59
C GLY A 84 4.86 3.95 3.01
N GLN A 85 5.92 4.59 3.52
CA GLN A 85 7.22 3.95 3.86
C GLN A 85 7.12 2.81 4.90
N GLU A 86 6.13 2.83 5.80
CA GLU A 86 5.92 1.77 6.80
C GLU A 86 4.99 0.64 6.29
N GLY A 87 4.60 0.68 5.02
CA GLY A 87 3.63 -0.26 4.45
C GLY A 87 2.19 0.03 4.88
N TYR A 88 1.88 1.27 5.25
CA TYR A 88 0.49 1.73 5.43
C TYR A 88 -0.14 2.07 4.08
N VAL A 89 -1.43 1.79 4.00
CA VAL A 89 -2.25 1.95 2.81
C VAL A 89 -3.36 2.93 3.08
N HIS A 90 -3.56 3.87 2.15
CA HIS A 90 -4.68 4.79 2.14
C HIS A 90 -5.53 4.62 0.89
#